data_AF-A0A8J6NWD6-F1
#
_entry.id   AF-A0A8J6NWD6-F1
#
_cell.length_a   1.000
_cell.length_b   1.000
_cell.length_c   1.000
_cell.angle_alpha   90.00
_cell.angle_beta   90.00
_cell.angle_gamma   90.00
#
_symmetry.space_group_name_H-M   'P 1'
#
loop_
_entity.id
_entity.type
_entity.pdbx_description
1 polymer ?
#
loop_
_entity_poly.entity_id
_entity_poly.type
_entity_poly.pdbx_seq_one_letter_code
_entity_poly.pdbx_strand_id
1 'polypeptide(L)'
;MPLQSSSILDYTTFIERPWKLFFEIEWSDSALRDYFKAHHINDSCPFCQARIDIVYELTTDLYDDVSHLIVRSCEGCGWWFSSILSEDEGYYKATLTPILRSFDVDSVTIPTKTLEIELRKRPKILHSLNPKKFEELVQSVFKDFFETDVRLVGRTGDGGIDLIFCDGETPFAVQVKRRQSPDAVENVSLIREFIGAMLLKKYSNGLLVSTAKNFSKGSKEASQKAIELGIIDRFELINRDRFIEIFRLKRKKVNWPWEQVYKDFLSGKEITSSQMKVTINKSNTSKPYN
;
A
#
# COMPACT_ATOMS: atom_id res chain seq x y z
N MET A 1 -0.08 -7.65 -23.38
CA MET A 1 0.49 -6.30 -23.58
C MET A 1 1.37 -5.96 -22.37
N PRO A 2 2.61 -5.48 -22.55
CA PRO A 2 3.38 -4.99 -21.41
C PRO A 2 2.65 -3.78 -20.81
N LEU A 3 2.28 -3.88 -19.54
CA LEU A 3 1.56 -2.84 -18.81
C LEU A 3 2.40 -1.55 -18.79
N GLN A 4 1.79 -0.43 -19.15
CA GLN A 4 2.45 0.88 -19.21
C GLN A 4 3.06 1.25 -17.85
N SER A 5 4.26 1.82 -17.89
CA SER A 5 5.11 2.20 -16.75
C SER A 5 4.46 3.21 -15.78
N SER A 6 3.33 3.82 -16.15
CA SER A 6 2.56 4.79 -15.37
C SER A 6 1.51 4.18 -14.42
N SER A 7 1.21 2.88 -14.56
CA SER A 7 0.15 2.22 -13.78
C SER A 7 0.66 1.64 -12.45
N ILE A 8 -0.22 1.66 -11.45
CA ILE A 8 -0.07 0.98 -10.15
C ILE A 8 -0.97 -0.24 -10.15
N LEU A 9 -0.36 -1.41 -10.00
CA LEU A 9 -1.06 -2.70 -9.98
C LEU A 9 -1.34 -3.09 -8.54
N ASP A 10 -2.54 -3.62 -8.33
CA ASP A 10 -3.03 -4.02 -7.02
C ASP A 10 -3.53 -5.46 -7.04
N TYR A 11 -2.91 -6.28 -6.21
CA TYR A 11 -3.17 -7.71 -6.02
C TYR A 11 -3.69 -8.01 -4.61
N THR A 12 -4.23 -7.00 -3.92
CA THR A 12 -4.71 -7.12 -2.53
C THR A 12 -6.06 -7.82 -2.39
N THR A 13 -6.86 -7.82 -3.46
CA THR A 13 -8.14 -8.54 -3.52
C THR A 13 -7.95 -9.83 -4.28
N PHE A 14 -8.57 -10.93 -3.83
CA PHE A 14 -8.44 -12.24 -4.46
C PHE A 14 -9.77 -12.99 -4.43
N ILE A 15 -9.84 -14.03 -5.25
CA ILE A 15 -10.94 -14.98 -5.31
C ILE A 15 -10.42 -16.38 -4.99
N GLU A 16 -11.21 -17.13 -4.25
CA GLU A 16 -11.00 -18.56 -4.06
C GLU A 16 -11.69 -19.34 -5.17
N ARG A 17 -10.98 -20.32 -5.70
CA ARG A 17 -11.50 -21.22 -6.73
C ARG A 17 -11.37 -22.66 -6.21
N PRO A 18 -12.48 -23.33 -5.88
CA PRO A 18 -12.49 -24.76 -5.57
C PRO A 18 -12.10 -25.55 -6.81
N TRP A 19 -11.24 -26.56 -6.66
CA TRP A 19 -10.72 -27.27 -7.82
C TRP A 19 -11.75 -28.17 -8.52
N LYS A 20 -12.75 -28.69 -7.79
CA LYS A 20 -13.89 -29.44 -8.36
C LYS A 20 -14.75 -28.60 -9.34
N LEU A 21 -14.66 -27.27 -9.30
CA LEU A 21 -15.39 -26.35 -10.19
C LEU A 21 -14.60 -25.86 -11.41
N PHE A 22 -13.33 -26.26 -11.58
CA PHE A 22 -12.49 -25.81 -12.69
C PHE A 22 -12.96 -26.33 -14.06
N PHE A 23 -13.78 -27.40 -14.09
CA PHE A 23 -14.31 -27.99 -15.32
C PHE A 23 -15.73 -27.55 -15.70
N GLU A 24 -16.55 -27.05 -14.76
CA GLU A 24 -17.98 -26.78 -15.01
C GLU A 24 -18.36 -25.29 -15.07
N ILE A 25 -17.47 -24.36 -14.69
CA ILE A 25 -17.77 -22.93 -14.84
C ILE A 25 -17.53 -22.52 -16.30
N GLU A 26 -18.57 -22.01 -16.96
CA GLU A 26 -18.44 -21.18 -18.16
C GLU A 26 -17.65 -19.93 -17.79
N TRP A 27 -16.35 -19.96 -18.03
CA TRP A 27 -15.50 -18.79 -17.96
C TRP A 27 -15.94 -17.83 -19.07
N SER A 28 -16.42 -16.64 -18.72
CA SER A 28 -16.62 -15.56 -19.71
C SER A 28 -15.31 -15.05 -20.31
N ASP A 29 -14.16 -15.55 -19.83
CA ASP A 29 -12.83 -15.16 -20.25
C ASP A 29 -11.98 -16.42 -20.54
N SER A 30 -12.11 -16.94 -21.76
CA SER A 30 -11.42 -18.14 -22.24
C SER A 30 -9.89 -18.02 -22.15
N ALA A 31 -9.35 -16.80 -22.16
CA ALA A 31 -7.91 -16.53 -22.10
C ALA A 31 -7.26 -16.96 -20.78
N LEU A 32 -7.91 -16.74 -19.62
CA LEU A 32 -7.37 -17.16 -18.32
C LEU A 32 -7.39 -18.67 -18.15
N ARG A 33 -8.44 -19.33 -18.65
CA ARG A 33 -8.60 -20.79 -18.64
C ARG A 33 -7.50 -21.46 -19.48
N ASP A 34 -7.26 -20.97 -20.69
CA ASP A 34 -6.22 -21.50 -21.56
C ASP A 34 -4.82 -21.14 -21.04
N TYR A 35 -4.66 -19.98 -20.39
CA TYR A 35 -3.43 -19.58 -19.73
C TYR A 35 -3.04 -20.55 -18.60
N PHE A 36 -3.91 -20.82 -17.63
CA PHE A 36 -3.60 -21.73 -16.52
C PHE A 36 -3.46 -23.19 -16.96
N LYS A 37 -4.26 -23.64 -17.94
CA LYS A 37 -4.16 -25.00 -18.51
C LYS A 37 -2.91 -25.22 -19.33
N ALA A 38 -2.45 -24.22 -20.09
CA ALA A 38 -1.26 -24.35 -20.93
C ALA A 38 0.07 -24.14 -20.17
N HIS A 39 0.06 -23.43 -19.03
CA HIS A 39 1.31 -22.91 -18.46
C HIS A 39 1.87 -23.62 -17.24
N HIS A 40 1.22 -24.59 -16.58
CA HIS A 40 1.77 -25.20 -15.35
C HIS A 40 2.40 -24.17 -14.37
N ILE A 41 1.91 -22.91 -14.33
CA ILE A 41 2.62 -21.72 -13.82
C ILE A 41 4.16 -21.91 -13.79
N ASN A 42 4.74 -22.07 -14.98
CA ASN A 42 6.17 -22.23 -15.25
C ASN A 42 6.96 -21.01 -14.79
N ASP A 43 7.41 -20.97 -13.54
CA ASP A 43 8.39 -20.04 -12.93
C ASP A 43 8.35 -18.54 -13.32
N SER A 44 7.31 -18.06 -14.02
CA SER A 44 7.30 -16.78 -14.76
C SER A 44 5.95 -16.09 -14.62
N CYS A 45 5.98 -14.79 -14.34
CA CYS A 45 4.81 -14.00 -13.98
C CYS A 45 3.91 -13.68 -15.19
N PRO A 46 2.58 -13.88 -15.10
CA PRO A 46 1.63 -13.51 -16.17
C PRO A 46 1.68 -12.03 -16.59
N PHE A 47 2.05 -11.16 -15.65
CA PHE A 47 1.89 -9.71 -15.82
C PHE A 47 3.18 -9.01 -16.21
N CYS A 48 4.31 -9.43 -15.66
CA CYS A 48 5.60 -8.79 -15.93
C CYS A 48 6.68 -9.75 -16.41
N GLN A 49 6.36 -11.04 -16.60
CA GLN A 49 7.27 -12.09 -17.09
C GLN A 49 8.50 -12.35 -16.23
N ALA A 50 8.64 -11.65 -15.09
CA ALA A 50 9.69 -11.91 -14.13
C ALA A 50 9.48 -13.25 -13.43
N ARG A 51 10.55 -13.77 -12.82
CA ARG A 51 10.49 -15.01 -12.07
C ARG A 51 9.44 -14.96 -10.95
N ILE A 52 8.76 -16.09 -10.74
CA ILE A 52 7.91 -16.33 -9.58
C ILE A 52 8.64 -17.29 -8.67
N ASP A 53 8.74 -16.94 -7.39
CA ASP A 53 9.37 -17.77 -6.38
C ASP A 53 8.34 -18.28 -5.37
N ILE A 54 8.64 -19.43 -4.77
CA ILE A 54 7.90 -19.91 -3.59
C ILE A 54 8.30 -19.02 -2.43
N VAL A 55 7.34 -18.25 -1.93
CA VAL A 55 7.54 -17.33 -0.79
C VAL A 55 7.03 -17.92 0.51
N TYR A 56 6.24 -18.98 0.43
CA TYR A 56 5.73 -19.71 1.58
C TYR A 56 5.35 -21.14 1.20
N GLU A 57 5.68 -22.09 2.06
CA GLU A 57 5.34 -23.51 1.93
C GLU A 57 5.12 -24.09 3.33
N LEU A 58 4.02 -24.82 3.50
CA LEU A 58 3.67 -25.47 4.76
C LEU A 58 2.96 -26.79 4.49
N THR A 59 3.42 -27.84 5.15
CA THR A 59 2.71 -29.11 5.28
C THR A 59 2.17 -29.21 6.70
N THR A 60 0.90 -29.58 6.84
CA THR A 60 0.28 -29.73 8.16
C THR A 60 -0.81 -30.78 8.15
N ASP A 61 -0.94 -31.47 9.28
CA ASP A 61 -1.98 -32.47 9.53
C ASP A 61 -3.20 -31.75 10.13
N LEU A 62 -3.88 -30.96 9.30
CA LEU A 62 -5.12 -30.26 9.70
C LEU A 62 -6.31 -31.09 9.24
N TYR A 63 -7.25 -31.37 10.16
CA TYR A 63 -8.51 -32.07 9.88
C TYR A 63 -8.38 -33.53 9.46
N ASP A 64 -7.45 -34.27 10.07
CA ASP A 64 -7.20 -35.69 9.77
C ASP A 64 -6.72 -35.99 8.33
N ASP A 65 -6.43 -34.95 7.52
CA ASP A 65 -5.84 -35.01 6.18
C ASP A 65 -4.51 -34.25 6.14
N VAL A 66 -3.50 -34.77 5.43
CA VAL A 66 -2.26 -34.03 5.18
C VAL A 66 -2.54 -32.95 4.13
N SER A 67 -2.42 -31.68 4.53
CA SER A 67 -2.63 -30.54 3.65
C SER A 67 -1.33 -29.78 3.39
N HIS A 68 -1.01 -29.55 2.11
CA HIS A 68 0.13 -28.76 1.67
C HIS A 68 -0.33 -27.41 1.12
N LEU A 69 0.03 -26.33 1.80
CA LEU A 69 -0.16 -24.95 1.32
C LEU A 69 1.13 -24.46 0.68
N ILE A 70 1.04 -24.04 -0.58
CA ILE A 70 2.12 -23.37 -1.30
C ILE A 70 1.64 -21.97 -1.71
N VAL A 71 2.46 -20.96 -1.45
CA VAL A 71 2.26 -19.59 -1.95
C VAL A 71 3.44 -19.21 -2.82
N ARG A 72 3.13 -18.73 -4.01
CA ARG A 72 4.09 -18.25 -4.99
C ARG A 72 3.86 -16.77 -5.25
N SER A 73 4.94 -15.99 -5.33
CA SER A 73 4.88 -14.54 -5.56
C SER A 73 5.96 -14.08 -6.53
N CYS A 74 5.61 -13.12 -7.36
CA CYS A 74 6.53 -12.45 -8.28
C CYS A 74 7.23 -11.30 -7.56
N GLU A 75 8.57 -11.32 -7.51
CA GLU A 75 9.35 -10.22 -6.92
C GLU A 75 9.25 -8.91 -7.72
N GLY A 76 9.03 -9.01 -9.03
CA GLY A 76 8.93 -7.85 -9.91
C GLY A 76 7.65 -7.02 -9.68
N CYS A 77 6.49 -7.60 -9.99
CA CYS A 77 5.23 -6.87 -9.90
C CYS A 77 4.45 -7.14 -8.60
N GLY A 78 4.80 -8.16 -7.81
CA GLY A 78 4.08 -8.51 -6.58
C GLY A 78 2.80 -9.32 -6.80
N TRP A 79 2.55 -9.80 -8.02
CA TRP A 79 1.50 -10.77 -8.29
C TRP A 79 1.79 -12.06 -7.53
N TRP A 80 0.76 -12.70 -6.97
CA TRP A 80 0.91 -13.92 -6.18
C TRP A 80 -0.24 -14.88 -6.45
N PHE A 81 -0.11 -16.12 -6.04
CA PHE A 81 -1.21 -17.08 -5.96
C PHE A 81 -0.90 -18.13 -4.89
N SER A 82 -1.93 -18.79 -4.38
CA SER A 82 -1.76 -19.90 -3.45
C SER A 82 -2.50 -21.15 -3.92
N SER A 83 -1.97 -22.31 -3.57
CA SER A 83 -2.55 -23.61 -3.84
C SER A 83 -2.53 -24.46 -2.57
N ILE A 84 -3.65 -25.10 -2.26
CA ILE A 84 -3.76 -26.08 -1.18
C ILE A 84 -3.94 -27.46 -1.82
N LEU A 85 -3.09 -28.42 -1.47
CA LEU A 85 -3.19 -29.83 -1.89
C LEU A 85 -3.53 -30.70 -0.68
N SER A 86 -4.33 -31.75 -0.88
CA SER A 86 -4.56 -32.81 0.12
C SER A 86 -3.95 -34.11 -0.40
N GLU A 87 -3.19 -34.82 0.44
CA GLU A 87 -2.59 -36.12 0.05
C GLU A 87 -3.66 -37.19 -0.19
N ASP A 88 -4.74 -37.20 0.60
CA ASP A 88 -5.77 -38.25 0.54
C ASP A 88 -6.60 -38.24 -0.75
N GLU A 89 -6.83 -37.06 -1.34
CA GLU A 89 -7.54 -36.95 -2.62
C GLU A 89 -6.59 -36.86 -3.83
N GLY A 90 -5.28 -36.64 -3.67
CA GLY A 90 -4.36 -36.46 -4.80
C GLY A 90 -4.69 -35.27 -5.72
N TYR A 91 -5.53 -34.36 -5.25
CA TYR A 91 -6.06 -33.20 -5.98
C TYR A 91 -5.86 -31.90 -5.19
N TYR A 92 -5.81 -30.77 -5.91
CA TYR A 92 -5.85 -29.46 -5.26
C TYR A 92 -7.24 -29.26 -4.63
N LYS A 93 -7.29 -28.72 -3.42
CA LYS A 93 -8.54 -28.38 -2.73
C LYS A 93 -9.05 -27.01 -3.18
N ALA A 94 -8.14 -26.03 -3.22
CA ALA A 94 -8.45 -24.66 -3.62
C ALA A 94 -7.23 -23.92 -4.18
N THR A 95 -7.48 -22.94 -5.05
CA THR A 95 -6.49 -21.97 -5.50
C THR A 95 -7.00 -20.55 -5.23
N LEU A 96 -6.18 -19.71 -4.60
CA LEU A 96 -6.47 -18.28 -4.49
C LEU A 96 -5.71 -17.52 -5.57
N THR A 97 -6.44 -16.73 -6.35
CA THR A 97 -5.87 -15.87 -7.39
C THR A 97 -6.27 -14.43 -7.16
N PRO A 98 -5.33 -13.47 -7.18
CA PRO A 98 -5.64 -12.06 -7.01
C PRO A 98 -6.39 -11.52 -8.23
N ILE A 99 -7.35 -10.65 -7.97
CA ILE A 99 -8.01 -9.84 -8.98
C ILE A 99 -7.09 -8.66 -9.28
N LEU A 100 -6.60 -8.56 -10.51
CA LEU A 100 -5.82 -7.40 -10.93
C LEU A 100 -6.72 -6.16 -10.92
N ARG A 101 -6.38 -5.18 -10.09
CA ARG A 101 -6.83 -3.79 -10.26
C ARG A 101 -5.66 -2.94 -10.73
N SER A 102 -5.94 -1.99 -11.60
CA SER A 102 -4.96 -1.03 -12.10
C SER A 102 -5.45 0.38 -11.78
N PHE A 103 -4.53 1.22 -11.31
CA PHE A 103 -4.80 2.61 -10.99
C PHE A 103 -3.78 3.51 -11.68
N ASP A 104 -4.22 4.68 -12.14
CA ASP A 104 -3.32 5.77 -12.48
C ASP A 104 -2.59 6.26 -11.24
N VAL A 105 -1.32 6.65 -11.38
CA VAL A 105 -0.45 7.06 -10.25
C VAL A 105 -1.00 8.23 -9.43
N ASP A 106 -1.78 9.12 -10.05
CA ASP A 106 -2.36 10.30 -9.43
C ASP A 106 -3.82 10.08 -8.96
N SER A 107 -4.31 8.84 -9.01
CA SER A 107 -5.66 8.51 -8.60
C SER A 107 -5.85 8.62 -7.07
N VAL A 108 -6.95 9.26 -6.66
CA VAL A 108 -7.38 9.36 -5.26
C VAL A 108 -8.04 8.08 -4.73
N THR A 109 -8.19 7.04 -5.55
CA THR A 109 -8.84 5.79 -5.13
C THR A 109 -7.84 4.67 -4.83
N ILE A 110 -6.53 4.91 -5.02
CA ILE A 110 -5.51 3.89 -4.77
C ILE A 110 -5.53 3.51 -3.28
N PRO A 111 -5.62 2.22 -2.93
CA PRO A 111 -5.51 1.80 -1.54
C PRO A 111 -4.12 2.10 -0.96
N THR A 112 -4.05 2.59 0.27
CA THR A 112 -2.78 2.98 0.92
C THR A 112 -1.79 1.82 1.01
N LYS A 113 -2.27 0.59 1.28
CA LYS A 113 -1.43 -0.62 1.28
C LYS A 113 -0.77 -0.86 -0.08
N THR A 114 -1.51 -0.65 -1.17
CA THR A 114 -0.99 -0.74 -2.54
C THR A 114 0.10 0.30 -2.78
N LEU A 115 -0.11 1.55 -2.33
CA LEU A 115 0.90 2.60 -2.42
C LEU A 115 2.17 2.26 -1.65
N GLU A 116 2.07 1.66 -0.46
CA GLU A 116 3.24 1.24 0.30
C GLU A 116 4.04 0.13 -0.39
N ILE A 117 3.35 -0.83 -1.01
CA ILE A 117 4.01 -1.88 -1.82
C ILE A 117 4.75 -1.23 -2.99
N GLU A 118 4.09 -0.33 -3.71
CA GLU A 118 4.69 0.34 -4.86
C GLU A 118 5.82 1.29 -4.47
N LEU A 119 5.72 1.96 -3.32
CA LEU A 119 6.76 2.85 -2.82
C LEU A 119 8.08 2.10 -2.56
N ARG A 120 8.03 0.83 -2.12
CA ARG A 120 9.24 0.01 -1.97
C ARG A 120 9.94 -0.24 -3.29
N LYS A 121 9.17 -0.52 -4.34
CA LYS A 121 9.70 -0.82 -5.68
C LYS A 121 10.16 0.43 -6.40
N ARG A 122 9.38 1.51 -6.31
CA ARG A 122 9.54 2.73 -7.11
C ARG A 122 9.42 3.98 -6.23
N PRO A 123 10.44 4.35 -5.43
CA PRO A 123 10.36 5.52 -4.53
C PRO A 123 10.04 6.85 -5.22
N LYS A 124 10.36 6.98 -6.51
CA LYS A 124 10.13 8.19 -7.31
C LYS A 124 8.64 8.51 -7.54
N ILE A 125 7.73 7.55 -7.33
CA ILE A 125 6.28 7.77 -7.52
C ILE A 125 5.72 8.87 -6.63
N LEU A 126 6.37 9.16 -5.49
CA LEU A 126 5.93 10.20 -4.53
C LEU A 126 5.66 11.56 -5.20
N HIS A 127 6.40 11.89 -6.25
CA HIS A 127 6.25 13.15 -6.99
C HIS A 127 5.03 13.18 -7.90
N SER A 128 4.52 12.00 -8.28
CA SER A 128 3.38 11.82 -9.19
C SER A 128 2.08 11.51 -8.45
N LEU A 129 2.13 11.22 -7.15
CA LEU A 129 0.94 10.93 -6.35
C LEU A 129 0.00 12.14 -6.28
N ASN A 130 -1.28 11.86 -6.08
CA ASN A 130 -2.22 12.87 -5.61
C ASN A 130 -1.77 13.43 -4.25
N PRO A 131 -1.84 14.76 -4.01
CA PRO A 131 -1.50 15.35 -2.70
C PRO A 131 -2.22 14.68 -1.52
N LYS A 132 -3.53 14.40 -1.65
CA LYS A 132 -4.31 13.73 -0.60
C LYS A 132 -3.83 12.31 -0.33
N LYS A 133 -3.41 11.60 -1.38
CA LYS A 133 -2.84 10.25 -1.21
C LYS A 133 -1.49 10.28 -0.54
N PHE A 134 -0.70 11.34 -0.76
CA PHE A 134 0.54 11.52 -0.03
C PHE A 134 0.27 11.80 1.46
N GLU A 135 -0.74 12.60 1.81
CA GLU A 135 -1.18 12.79 3.20
C GLU A 135 -1.60 11.47 3.87
N GLU A 136 -2.44 10.66 3.21
CA GLU A 136 -2.86 9.34 3.69
C GLU A 136 -1.66 8.37 3.85
N LEU A 137 -0.69 8.44 2.94
CA LEU A 137 0.52 7.63 3.00
C LEU A 137 1.40 8.05 4.19
N VAL A 138 1.62 9.35 4.40
CA VAL A 138 2.35 9.86 5.57
C VAL A 138 1.67 9.44 6.86
N GLN A 139 0.33 9.55 6.92
CA GLN A 139 -0.45 9.09 8.07
C GLN A 139 -0.20 7.60 8.36
N SER A 140 -0.31 6.73 7.35
CA SER A 140 -0.11 5.29 7.51
C SER A 140 1.31 4.96 7.99
N VAL A 141 2.32 5.59 7.39
CA VAL A 141 3.72 5.41 7.75
C VAL A 141 4.01 5.87 9.18
N PHE A 142 3.47 7.02 9.59
CA PHE A 142 3.70 7.54 10.94
C PHE A 142 2.98 6.72 12.01
N LYS A 143 1.76 6.24 11.76
CA LYS A 143 1.08 5.29 12.65
C LYS A 143 1.93 4.07 12.93
N ASP A 144 2.53 3.51 11.88
CA ASP A 144 3.36 2.31 11.99
C ASP A 144 4.73 2.58 12.62
N PHE A 145 5.37 3.70 12.28
CA PHE A 145 6.73 4.00 12.73
C PHE A 145 6.77 4.44 14.19
N PHE A 146 5.82 5.29 14.62
CA PHE A 146 5.76 5.83 15.97
C PHE A 146 4.83 5.04 16.90
N GLU A 147 4.11 4.04 16.38
CA GLU A 147 3.16 3.21 17.15
C GLU A 147 2.07 4.02 17.88
N THR A 148 1.61 5.10 17.25
CA THR A 148 0.58 5.98 17.82
C THR A 148 -0.53 6.32 16.83
N ASP A 149 -1.63 6.89 17.34
CA ASP A 149 -2.71 7.39 16.51
C ASP A 149 -2.31 8.68 15.80
N VAL A 150 -2.57 8.70 14.49
CA VAL A 150 -2.35 9.84 13.61
C VAL A 150 -3.64 10.08 12.85
N ARG A 151 -4.22 11.26 13.00
CA ARG A 151 -5.52 11.59 12.43
C ARG A 151 -5.37 12.53 11.25
N LEU A 152 -5.94 12.15 10.10
CA LEU A 152 -6.10 13.02 8.96
C LEU A 152 -7.19 14.04 9.30
N VAL A 153 -6.81 15.31 9.42
CA VAL A 153 -7.74 16.41 9.77
C VAL A 153 -7.80 17.51 8.70
N GLY A 154 -6.95 17.40 7.68
CA GLY A 154 -6.84 18.31 6.55
C GLY A 154 -8.21 18.68 5.98
N ARG A 155 -8.55 19.96 6.01
CA ARG A 155 -9.74 20.55 5.37
C ARG A 155 -9.33 21.82 4.64
N THR A 156 -10.03 22.16 3.57
CA THR A 156 -9.82 23.44 2.89
C THR A 156 -9.95 24.60 3.87
N GLY A 157 -8.92 25.46 3.94
CA GLY A 157 -8.91 26.66 4.81
C GLY A 157 -8.41 26.43 6.24
N ASP A 158 -7.83 25.28 6.55
CA ASP A 158 -7.37 24.93 7.89
C ASP A 158 -5.96 25.48 8.27
N GLY A 159 -5.38 26.34 7.42
CA GLY A 159 -4.03 26.88 7.60
C GLY A 159 -2.91 25.88 7.27
N GLY A 160 -3.25 24.71 6.71
CA GLY A 160 -2.31 23.68 6.30
C GLY A 160 -1.90 22.73 7.43
N ILE A 161 -2.82 22.42 8.36
CA ILE A 161 -2.65 21.31 9.32
C ILE A 161 -3.32 20.08 8.73
N ASP A 162 -2.54 19.22 8.10
CA ASP A 162 -3.06 18.07 7.36
C ASP A 162 -3.28 16.87 8.30
N LEU A 163 -2.38 16.64 9.27
CA LEU A 163 -2.49 15.57 10.26
C LEU A 163 -2.34 16.10 11.70
N ILE A 164 -2.91 15.36 12.64
CA ILE A 164 -2.61 15.48 14.08
C ILE A 164 -1.99 14.17 14.52
N PHE A 165 -0.81 14.26 15.11
CA PHE A 165 -0.05 13.15 15.67
C PHE A 165 -0.07 13.27 17.19
N CYS A 166 -0.58 12.24 17.89
CA CYS A 166 -0.64 12.27 19.35
C CYS A 166 0.53 11.48 19.92
N ASP A 167 1.52 12.15 20.51
CA ASP A 167 2.62 11.49 21.23
C ASP A 167 2.67 12.04 22.66
N GLY A 168 2.16 11.26 23.60
CA GLY A 168 1.97 11.70 24.99
C GLY A 168 0.88 12.75 25.14
N GLU A 169 1.12 13.75 26.01
CA GLU A 169 0.13 14.75 26.42
C GLU A 169 -0.08 15.89 25.43
N THR A 170 0.93 16.21 24.60
CA THR A 170 0.90 17.36 23.68
C THR A 170 0.96 16.91 22.22
N PRO A 171 -0.12 17.06 21.45
CA PRO A 171 -0.15 16.61 20.07
C PRO A 171 0.74 17.47 19.16
N PHE A 172 1.32 16.85 18.13
CA PHE A 172 1.94 17.57 17.03
C PHE A 172 0.92 17.90 15.95
N ALA A 173 0.91 19.15 15.52
CA ALA A 173 0.36 19.52 14.22
C ALA A 173 1.34 19.07 13.14
N VAL A 174 0.82 18.46 12.07
CA VAL A 174 1.64 18.01 10.94
C VAL A 174 1.14 18.67 9.65
N GLN A 175 2.07 19.25 8.90
CA GLN A 175 1.82 19.70 7.53
C GLN A 175 2.55 18.80 6.55
N VAL A 176 1.87 18.43 5.47
CA VAL A 176 2.36 17.55 4.42
C VAL A 176 2.34 18.29 3.08
N LYS A 177 3.49 18.39 2.42
CA LYS A 177 3.63 19.02 1.10
C LYS A 177 4.21 18.07 0.08
N ARG A 178 3.42 17.75 -0.94
CA ARG A 178 3.90 17.02 -2.12
C ARG A 178 4.32 18.01 -3.21
N ARG A 179 5.58 17.94 -3.64
CA ARG A 179 6.18 18.68 -4.75
C ARG A 179 6.32 17.80 -6.00
N GLN A 180 6.02 18.35 -7.17
CA GLN A 180 6.20 17.66 -8.46
C GLN A 180 7.67 17.50 -8.83
N SER A 181 8.49 18.52 -8.54
CA SER A 181 9.92 18.46 -8.84
C SER A 181 10.69 17.72 -7.74
N PRO A 182 11.55 16.74 -8.09
CA PRO A 182 12.44 16.07 -7.15
C PRO A 182 13.57 16.97 -6.63
N ASP A 183 13.83 18.11 -7.26
CA ASP A 183 14.84 19.09 -6.84
C ASP A 183 14.23 20.31 -6.15
N ALA A 184 12.93 20.30 -5.86
CA ALA A 184 12.28 21.35 -5.10
C ALA A 184 12.95 21.56 -3.72
N VAL A 185 12.97 22.82 -3.28
CA VAL A 185 13.44 23.23 -1.95
C VAL A 185 12.33 23.99 -1.25
N GLU A 186 12.04 23.64 -0.01
CA GLU A 186 11.06 24.36 0.80
C GLU A 186 11.64 25.65 1.37
N ASN A 187 10.96 26.76 1.12
CA ASN A 187 11.38 28.09 1.50
C ASN A 187 10.87 28.48 2.90
N VAL A 188 11.48 29.54 3.45
CA VAL A 188 11.17 30.03 4.81
C VAL A 188 9.72 30.48 4.99
N SER A 189 9.05 30.92 3.91
CA SER A 189 7.65 31.35 3.96
C SER A 189 6.73 30.22 4.44
N LEU A 190 6.92 29.00 3.94
CA LEU A 190 6.13 27.83 4.33
C LEU A 190 6.26 27.56 5.84
N ILE A 191 7.47 27.68 6.39
CA ILE A 191 7.71 27.47 7.83
C ILE A 191 6.94 28.50 8.65
N ARG A 192 7.02 29.77 8.27
CA ARG A 192 6.34 30.87 8.97
C ARG A 192 4.82 30.75 8.89
N GLU A 193 4.29 30.39 7.72
CA GLU A 193 2.87 30.15 7.50
C GLU A 193 2.36 29.01 8.40
N PHE A 194 3.11 27.90 8.44
CA PHE A 194 2.71 26.75 9.27
C PHE A 194 2.78 27.04 10.77
N ILE A 195 3.83 27.72 11.24
CA ILE A 195 3.92 28.19 12.64
C ILE A 195 2.74 29.11 12.96
N GLY A 196 2.38 30.03 12.07
CA GLY A 196 1.19 30.87 12.24
C GLY A 196 -0.09 30.05 12.40
N ALA A 197 -0.30 29.05 11.55
CA ALA A 197 -1.45 28.15 11.65
C ALA A 197 -1.47 27.33 12.96
N MET A 198 -0.31 26.86 13.41
CA MET A 198 -0.16 26.16 14.69
C MET A 198 -0.58 27.03 15.87
N LEU A 199 -0.07 28.27 15.93
CA LEU A 199 -0.39 29.21 17.02
C LEU A 199 -1.87 29.54 17.07
N LEU A 200 -2.50 29.81 15.93
CA LEU A 200 -3.93 30.07 15.83
C LEU A 200 -4.79 28.90 16.35
N LYS A 201 -4.26 27.68 16.22
CA LYS A 201 -4.92 26.45 16.68
C LYS A 201 -4.37 25.90 18.00
N LYS A 202 -3.53 26.67 18.69
CA LYS A 202 -2.95 26.36 20.00
C LYS A 202 -2.11 25.06 20.02
N TYR A 203 -1.40 24.78 18.93
CA TYR A 203 -0.35 23.74 18.90
C TYR A 203 1.01 24.38 19.20
N SER A 204 1.78 23.75 20.08
CA SER A 204 3.17 24.12 20.37
C SER A 204 4.19 23.14 19.78
N ASN A 205 3.75 21.97 19.32
CA ASN A 205 4.59 20.97 18.64
C ASN A 205 4.22 20.87 17.16
N GLY A 206 5.22 20.97 16.27
CA GLY A 206 5.03 20.99 14.82
C GLY A 206 5.93 20.01 14.08
N LEU A 207 5.44 19.47 12.97
CA LEU A 207 6.23 18.63 12.08
C LEU A 207 5.84 18.90 10.63
N LEU A 208 6.83 19.14 9.77
CA LEU A 208 6.59 19.42 8.36
C LEU A 208 7.24 18.33 7.49
N VAL A 209 6.41 17.59 6.76
CA VAL A 209 6.83 16.57 5.81
C VAL A 209 6.73 17.12 4.39
N SER A 210 7.80 16.98 3.60
CA SER A 210 7.75 17.36 2.19
C SER A 210 8.46 16.35 1.28
N THR A 211 7.95 16.17 0.06
CA THR A 211 8.70 15.46 -0.99
C THR A 211 9.80 16.32 -1.62
N ALA A 212 9.99 17.57 -1.18
CA ALA A 212 11.14 18.38 -1.55
C ALA A 212 12.46 17.68 -1.16
N LYS A 213 13.51 17.98 -1.92
CA LYS A 213 14.86 17.47 -1.66
C LYS A 213 15.41 17.99 -0.34
N ASN A 214 15.20 19.28 -0.07
CA ASN A 214 15.75 19.96 1.09
C ASN A 214 14.82 21.07 1.59
N PHE A 215 15.05 21.47 2.83
CA PHE A 215 14.62 22.76 3.35
C PHE A 215 15.75 23.77 3.20
N SER A 216 15.41 25.00 2.81
CA SER A 216 16.39 26.08 2.69
C SER A 216 17.09 26.35 4.03
N LYS A 217 18.28 26.97 4.01
CA LYS A 217 18.98 27.37 5.24
C LYS A 217 18.09 28.26 6.13
N GLY A 218 17.42 29.23 5.51
CA GLY A 218 16.49 30.13 6.20
C GLY A 218 15.28 29.41 6.80
N SER A 219 14.82 28.30 6.20
CA SER A 219 13.75 27.48 6.76
C SER A 219 14.17 26.82 8.08
N LYS A 220 15.39 26.26 8.12
CA LYS A 220 15.97 25.62 9.32
C LYS A 220 16.27 26.64 10.41
N GLU A 221 16.83 27.78 10.04
CA GLU A 221 17.11 28.88 10.98
C GLU A 221 15.81 29.44 11.58
N ALA A 222 14.76 29.60 10.77
CA ALA A 222 13.48 30.12 11.26
C ALA A 222 12.77 29.15 12.22
N SER A 223 12.78 27.83 11.94
CA SER A 223 12.20 26.85 12.87
C SER A 223 12.97 26.81 14.18
N GLN A 224 14.31 26.80 14.13
CA GLN A 224 15.14 26.83 15.33
C GLN A 224 14.91 28.12 16.13
N LYS A 225 14.80 29.26 15.44
CA LYS A 225 14.58 30.54 16.11
C LYS A 225 13.24 30.61 16.82
N ALA A 226 12.20 30.01 16.26
CA ALA A 226 10.89 29.94 16.91
C ALA A 226 10.92 29.13 18.21
N ILE A 227 11.71 28.05 18.25
CA ILE A 227 11.95 27.26 19.47
C ILE A 227 12.74 28.07 20.50
N GLU A 228 13.85 28.70 20.10
CA GLU A 228 14.68 29.53 20.99
C GLU A 228 13.91 30.69 21.65
N LEU A 229 12.94 31.26 20.91
CA LEU A 229 12.10 32.35 21.40
C LEU A 229 10.91 31.86 22.24
N GLY A 230 10.73 30.54 22.41
CA GLY A 230 9.60 29.97 23.14
C GLY A 230 8.25 30.20 22.44
N ILE A 231 8.24 30.42 21.13
CA ILE A 231 7.01 30.57 20.34
C ILE A 231 6.33 29.21 20.19
N ILE A 232 7.13 28.17 20.05
CA ILE A 232 6.74 26.76 19.94
C ILE A 232 7.74 25.93 20.74
N ASP A 233 7.33 24.74 21.19
CA ASP A 233 8.16 23.87 22.01
C ASP A 233 9.05 22.97 21.16
N ARG A 234 8.52 22.43 20.05
CA ARG A 234 9.22 21.50 19.15
C ARG A 234 8.82 21.72 17.70
N PHE A 235 9.79 21.60 16.79
CA PHE A 235 9.52 21.69 15.35
C PHE A 235 10.47 20.85 14.51
N GLU A 236 9.92 19.85 13.82
CA GLU A 236 10.70 18.90 13.02
C GLU A 236 10.49 19.09 11.51
N LEU A 237 11.57 18.89 10.74
CA LEU A 237 11.58 19.02 9.29
C LEU A 237 11.95 17.69 8.63
N ILE A 238 11.03 17.09 7.88
CA ILE A 238 11.22 15.81 7.21
C ILE A 238 11.17 16.02 5.70
N ASN A 239 12.33 15.94 5.04
CA ASN A 239 12.42 15.98 3.59
C ASN A 239 12.11 14.60 2.98
N ARG A 240 12.12 14.51 1.65
CA ARG A 240 11.85 13.25 0.92
C ARG A 240 12.71 12.10 1.41
N ASP A 241 14.02 12.33 1.49
CA ASP A 241 14.97 11.25 1.76
C ASP A 241 14.80 10.72 3.19
N ARG A 242 14.59 11.62 4.16
CA ARG A 242 14.26 11.24 5.54
C ARG A 242 12.91 10.53 5.63
N PHE A 243 11.90 10.95 4.88
CA PHE A 243 10.61 10.25 4.83
C PHE A 243 10.75 8.83 4.28
N ILE A 244 11.52 8.64 3.20
CA ILE A 244 11.80 7.30 2.64
C ILE A 244 12.56 6.43 3.65
N GLU A 245 13.49 7.00 4.40
CA GLU A 245 14.20 6.30 5.47
C GLU A 245 13.24 5.84 6.58
N ILE A 246 12.39 6.74 7.08
CA ILE A 246 11.34 6.42 8.06
C ILE A 246 10.43 5.30 7.53
N PHE A 247 10.00 5.40 6.26
CA PHE A 247 9.20 4.38 5.61
C PHE A 247 9.90 3.01 5.55
N ARG A 248 11.21 2.97 5.30
CA ARG A 248 12.00 1.73 5.28
C ARG A 248 12.24 1.14 6.68
N LEU A 249 12.35 1.99 7.69
CA LEU A 249 12.58 1.62 9.09
C LEU A 249 11.29 1.29 9.86
N LYS A 250 10.12 1.45 9.23
CA LYS A 250 8.85 1.13 9.88
C LYS A 250 8.86 -0.32 10.38
N ARG A 251 8.45 -0.51 11.63
CA ARG A 251 8.57 -1.79 12.35
C ARG A 251 7.69 -2.88 11.73
N LYS A 252 6.48 -2.50 11.32
CA LYS A 252 5.57 -3.41 10.63
C LYS A 252 6.00 -3.56 9.18
N LYS A 253 6.47 -4.76 8.82
CA LYS A 253 6.58 -5.15 7.41
C LYS A 253 5.21 -4.98 6.76
N VAL A 254 5.19 -4.67 5.47
CA VAL A 254 3.88 -4.71 4.78
C VAL A 254 3.45 -6.15 4.79
N ASN A 255 2.27 -6.38 5.36
CA ASN A 255 1.62 -7.66 5.26
C ASN A 255 1.22 -7.82 3.81
N TRP A 256 1.90 -8.72 3.11
CA TRP A 256 1.47 -9.08 1.77
C TRP A 256 0.06 -9.66 1.82
N PRO A 257 -0.76 -9.48 0.77
CA PRO A 257 -2.14 -9.98 0.80
C PRO A 257 -2.23 -11.49 1.07
N TRP A 258 -1.23 -12.25 0.59
CA TRP A 258 -1.11 -13.68 0.83
C TRP A 258 -0.79 -14.07 2.28
N GLU A 259 -0.30 -13.16 3.13
CA GLU A 259 -0.06 -13.48 4.54
C GLU A 259 -1.36 -13.70 5.31
N GLN A 260 -2.46 -13.08 4.85
CA GLN A 260 -3.77 -13.33 5.45
C GLN A 260 -4.26 -14.74 5.12
N VAL A 261 -4.00 -15.22 3.89
CA VAL A 261 -4.31 -16.60 3.46
C VAL A 261 -3.64 -17.61 4.38
N TYR A 262 -2.36 -17.40 4.66
CA TYR A 262 -1.60 -18.21 5.60
C TYR A 262 -2.27 -18.25 7.00
N LYS A 263 -2.66 -17.09 7.53
CA LYS A 263 -3.30 -16.99 8.86
C LYS A 263 -4.65 -17.67 8.90
N ASP A 264 -5.44 -17.51 7.84
CA ASP A 264 -6.77 -18.12 7.72
C ASP A 264 -6.64 -19.65 7.65
N PHE A 265 -5.70 -20.16 6.84
CA PHE A 265 -5.38 -21.59 6.72
C PHE A 265 -4.97 -22.20 8.07
N LEU A 266 -4.04 -21.56 8.81
CA LEU A 266 -3.63 -22.04 10.14
C LEU A 266 -4.76 -22.01 11.17
N SER A 267 -5.67 -21.05 11.06
CA SER A 267 -6.77 -20.90 12.02
C SER A 267 -7.89 -21.93 11.84
N GLY A 268 -7.81 -22.77 10.80
CA GLY A 268 -8.86 -23.74 10.52
C GLY A 268 -10.20 -23.11 10.14
N LYS A 269 -10.21 -21.81 9.81
CA LYS A 269 -11.39 -21.21 9.23
C LYS A 269 -11.56 -21.80 7.84
N GLU A 270 -12.68 -22.46 7.60
CA GLU A 270 -13.15 -22.62 6.23
C GLU A 270 -13.12 -21.23 5.60
N ILE A 271 -12.38 -21.11 4.50
CA ILE A 271 -12.43 -19.93 3.66
C ILE A 271 -13.82 -19.99 3.01
N THR A 272 -14.85 -19.55 3.74
CA THR A 272 -16.23 -19.75 3.29
C THR A 272 -16.55 -18.72 2.21
N SER A 273 -17.01 -19.23 1.07
CA SER A 273 -17.61 -18.50 -0.06
C SER A 273 -18.71 -17.50 0.33
N SER A 274 -19.23 -17.58 1.55
CA SER A 274 -20.28 -16.71 2.09
C SER A 274 -19.88 -15.24 2.30
N GLN A 275 -18.58 -14.92 2.38
CA GLN A 275 -18.08 -13.53 2.46
C GLN A 275 -17.85 -12.88 1.08
N MET A 276 -18.05 -13.63 -0.01
CA MET A 276 -17.81 -13.21 -1.40
C MET A 276 -19.11 -12.93 -2.17
N LYS A 277 -19.99 -12.06 -1.67
CA LYS A 277 -20.91 -11.34 -2.57
C LYS A 277 -20.21 -10.11 -3.14
N VAL A 278 -19.23 -10.33 -4.02
CA VAL A 278 -18.91 -9.30 -5.02
C VAL A 278 -20.09 -9.29 -5.98
N THR A 279 -21.01 -8.34 -5.78
CA THR A 279 -22.01 -8.03 -6.81
C THR A 279 -21.23 -7.55 -8.02
N ILE A 280 -21.02 -8.43 -9.00
CA ILE A 280 -20.57 -8.03 -10.32
C ILE A 280 -21.72 -7.19 -10.88
N ASN A 281 -21.64 -5.87 -10.69
CA ASN A 281 -22.51 -4.95 -11.40
C ASN A 281 -22.19 -5.13 -12.88
N LYS A 282 -23.07 -5.86 -13.58
CA LYS A 282 -23.14 -5.87 -15.04
C LYS A 282 -23.52 -4.45 -15.48
N SER A 283 -22.52 -3.57 -15.57
CA SER A 283 -22.68 -2.29 -16.24
C SER A 283 -21.37 -1.96 -16.95
N ASN A 284 -21.50 -1.83 -18.27
CA ASN A 284 -20.49 -1.43 -19.26
C ASN A 284 -19.53 -2.53 -19.71
N THR A 285 -20.10 -3.50 -20.41
CA THR A 285 -19.44 -4.17 -21.53
C THR A 285 -19.05 -3.13 -22.59
N SER A 286 -17.87 -2.52 -22.47
CA SER A 286 -17.17 -1.96 -23.63
C SER A 286 -16.50 -3.13 -24.35
N LYS A 287 -16.87 -3.29 -25.63
CA LYS A 287 -16.48 -4.37 -26.54
C LYS A 287 -14.97 -4.71 -26.49
N PRO A 288 -14.59 -5.98 -26.71
CA PRO A 288 -13.19 -6.35 -26.89
C PRO A 288 -12.67 -5.68 -28.17
N TYR A 289 -11.50 -5.07 -28.06
CA TYR A 289 -10.74 -4.56 -29.21
C TYR A 289 -10.23 -5.76 -30.02
N ASN A 290 -10.54 -5.75 -31.32
CA ASN A 290 -10.01 -6.65 -32.34
C ASN A 290 -8.48 -6.57 -32.43
#